data_AF-A0A916MSJ4-F1
#
_entry.id   AF-A0A916MSJ4-F1
#
_cell.length_a   1.000
_cell.length_b   1.000
_cell.length_c   1.000
_cell.angle_alpha   90.00
_cell.angle_beta   90.00
_cell.angle_gamma   90.00
#
_symmetry.space_group_name_H-M   'P 1'
#
loop_
_entity.id
_entity.type
_entity.pdbx_description
1 polymer ?
#
loop_
_entity_poly.entity_id
_entity_poly.type
_entity_poly.pdbx_seq_one_letter_code
_entity_poly.pdbx_strand_id
1 'polypeptide(L)'
;LGEARARFAKSLRLSLNGGSRAETAARLRDLLAPYRSGGCPVRLAYRNGDAEAELALPDDWRVRLDDALLDSLTGWLSADNVRVVYS
;
A
#
# COMPACT_ATOMS: atom_id res chain seq x y z
N LEU A 1 -9.30 -15.77 12.35
CA LEU A 1 -9.92 -14.73 11.49
C LEU A 1 -8.89 -13.93 10.64
N GLY A 2 -7.65 -14.41 10.46
CA GLY A 2 -6.62 -13.74 9.64
C GLY A 2 -6.36 -14.38 8.25
N GLU A 3 -6.64 -15.67 8.07
CA GLU A 3 -6.25 -16.39 6.84
C GLU A 3 -7.09 -16.06 5.59
N ALA A 4 -8.26 -15.45 5.75
CA ALA A 4 -9.13 -15.14 4.62
C ALA A 4 -8.71 -13.87 3.86
N ARG A 5 -8.11 -12.87 4.51
CA ARG A 5 -7.82 -11.58 3.85
C ARG A 5 -6.78 -11.71 2.75
N ALA A 6 -5.72 -12.49 2.99
CA ALA A 6 -4.63 -12.65 2.02
C ALA A 6 -5.08 -13.40 0.75
N ARG A 7 -6.12 -14.25 0.84
CA ARG A 7 -6.56 -15.09 -0.29
C ARG A 7 -7.53 -14.38 -1.24
N PHE A 8 -8.25 -13.36 -0.78
CA PHE A 8 -9.23 -12.62 -1.58
C PHE A 8 -8.83 -11.16 -1.86
N ALA A 9 -7.75 -10.66 -1.25
CA ALA A 9 -7.24 -9.33 -1.53
C ALA A 9 -6.62 -9.26 -2.94
N LYS A 10 -7.29 -8.55 -3.85
CA LYS A 10 -6.87 -8.33 -5.22
C LYS A 10 -5.72 -7.33 -5.33
N SER A 11 -5.71 -6.30 -4.47
CA SER A 11 -4.60 -5.34 -4.38
C SER A 11 -4.68 -4.48 -3.13
N LEU A 12 -3.53 -4.03 -2.63
CA LEU A 12 -3.44 -2.97 -1.61
C LEU A 12 -3.35 -1.60 -2.31
N ARG A 13 -4.31 -0.72 -2.07
CA ARG A 13 -4.33 0.66 -2.60
C ARG A 13 -3.93 1.64 -1.50
N LEU A 14 -2.90 2.44 -1.76
CA LEU A 14 -2.41 3.46 -0.84
C LEU A 14 -2.58 4.84 -1.46
N SER A 15 -3.19 5.76 -0.72
CA SER A 15 -3.39 7.13 -1.17
C SER A 15 -2.35 8.06 -0.53
N LEU A 16 -1.60 8.79 -1.36
CA LEU A 16 -0.60 9.76 -0.90
C LEU A 16 -1.13 11.18 -1.15
N ASN A 17 -1.90 11.70 -0.20
CA ASN A 17 -2.48 13.05 -0.23
C ASN A 17 -1.48 14.05 0.37
N GLY A 18 -0.71 14.77 -0.46
CA GLY A 18 0.07 15.93 0.02
C GLY A 18 1.56 15.98 -0.35
N GLY A 19 2.06 15.10 -1.21
CA GLY A 19 3.40 15.26 -1.79
C GLY A 19 4.13 13.95 -2.06
N SER A 20 4.40 13.70 -3.34
CA SER A 20 5.35 12.67 -3.78
C SER A 20 6.76 13.21 -3.60
N ARG A 21 7.27 13.20 -2.36
CA ARG A 21 8.69 13.41 -2.12
C ARG A 21 9.42 12.07 -2.12
N ALA A 22 10.69 12.06 -2.51
CA ALA A 22 11.53 10.85 -2.53
C ALA A 22 11.58 10.15 -1.16
N GLU A 23 11.51 10.93 -0.08
CA GLU A 23 11.38 10.52 1.32
C GLU A 23 10.13 9.64 1.59
N THR A 24 8.98 9.97 1.00
CA THR A 24 7.75 9.14 1.11
C THR A 24 7.95 7.78 0.46
N ALA A 25 8.56 7.75 -0.74
CA ALA A 25 8.83 6.50 -1.44
C ALA A 25 9.88 5.65 -0.69
N ALA A 26 10.90 6.27 -0.11
CA ALA A 26 11.90 5.58 0.70
C ALA A 26 11.29 4.98 1.97
N ARG A 27 10.46 5.74 2.69
CA ARG A 27 9.75 5.24 3.88
C ARG A 27 8.78 4.11 3.54
N LEU A 28 8.07 4.21 2.42
CA LEU A 28 7.21 3.14 1.95
C LEU A 28 8.02 1.87 1.62
N ARG A 29 9.18 2.00 0.96
CA ARG A 29 10.07 0.85 0.69
C ARG A 29 10.51 0.16 1.98
N ASP A 30 10.84 0.93 3.01
CA ASP A 30 11.30 0.42 4.30
C ASP A 30 10.17 -0.32 5.04
N LEU A 31 8.99 0.30 5.11
CA LEU A 31 7.79 -0.32 5.70
C LEU A 31 7.38 -1.62 5.00
N LEU A 32 7.51 -1.67 3.67
CA LEU A 32 7.13 -2.85 2.89
C LEU A 32 8.25 -3.91 2.84
N ALA A 33 9.51 -3.54 3.09
CA ALA A 33 10.67 -4.43 3.02
C ALA A 33 10.47 -5.78 3.75
N PRO A 34 10.01 -5.83 5.02
CA PRO A 34 9.80 -7.10 5.72
C PRO A 34 8.61 -7.92 5.18
N TYR A 35 7.73 -7.33 4.38
CA TYR A 35 6.52 -7.98 3.87
C TYR A 35 6.59 -8.34 2.38
N ARG A 36 7.71 -8.09 1.67
CA ARG A 36 7.83 -8.24 0.20
C ARG A 36 7.75 -9.67 -0.36
N SER A 37 7.48 -10.67 0.47
CA SER A 37 7.39 -12.08 0.07
C SER A 37 5.94 -12.54 -0.16
N GLY A 38 5.05 -11.63 -0.59
CA GLY A 38 3.62 -11.93 -0.75
C GLY A 38 3.10 -11.80 -2.17
N GLY A 39 1.87 -12.24 -2.37
CA GLY A 39 1.21 -12.22 -3.69
C GLY A 39 0.36 -10.98 -3.97
N CYS A 40 0.25 -10.04 -3.03
CA CYS A 40 -0.68 -8.91 -3.19
C CYS A 40 -0.01 -7.73 -3.90
N PRO A 41 -0.51 -7.30 -5.08
CA PRO A 41 0.02 -6.13 -5.77
C PRO A 41 -0.34 -4.85 -5.03
N VAL A 42 0.61 -3.91 -5.01
CA VAL A 42 0.43 -2.60 -4.38
C VAL A 42 0.19 -1.53 -5.46
N ARG A 43 -0.83 -0.70 -5.25
CA ARG A 43 -1.19 0.45 -6.07
C ARG A 43 -1.07 1.72 -5.27
N LEU A 44 -0.48 2.75 -5.88
CA LEU A 44 -0.37 4.08 -5.30
C LEU A 44 -1.34 5.02 -6.02
N ALA A 45 -2.34 5.51 -5.30
CA ALA A 45 -3.12 6.66 -5.71
C ALA A 45 -2.38 7.91 -5.26
N TYR A 46 -1.80 8.62 -6.22
CA TYR A 46 -1.13 9.88 -5.99
C TYR A 46 -2.03 11.02 -6.39
N ARG A 47 -2.24 11.98 -5.49
CA ARG A 47 -2.92 13.24 -5.80
C ARG A 47 -1.95 14.40 -5.65
N ASN A 48 -1.74 15.15 -6.72
CA ASN A 48 -1.15 16.48 -6.66
C ASN A 48 -2.26 17.54 -6.67
N GLY A 49 -1.94 18.80 -6.42
CA GLY A 49 -2.94 19.89 -6.33
C GLY A 49 -3.77 20.12 -7.61
N ASP A 50 -3.47 19.42 -8.69
CA ASP A 50 -4.05 19.61 -10.03
C ASP A 50 -4.69 18.30 -10.59
N ALA A 51 -4.21 17.12 -10.17
CA ALA A 51 -4.57 15.83 -10.75
C ALA A 51 -4.41 14.65 -9.76
N GLU A 52 -5.16 13.58 -10.02
CA GLU A 52 -5.00 12.27 -9.39
C GLU A 52 -4.49 11.25 -10.43
N ALA A 53 -3.46 10.50 -10.07
CA ALA A 53 -2.89 9.43 -10.88
C ALA A 53 -2.79 8.15 -10.05
N GLU A 54 -3.11 7.00 -10.66
CA GLU A 54 -2.90 5.69 -10.05
C GLU A 54 -1.68 5.01 -10.69
N LEU A 55 -0.71 4.64 -9.86
CA LEU A 55 0.49 3.92 -10.27
C LEU A 55 0.45 2.51 -9.72
N ALA A 56 0.51 1.52 -10.62
CA ALA A 56 0.75 0.14 -10.23
C ALA A 56 2.24 -0.06 -9.96
N LEU A 57 2.59 -0.51 -8.76
CA LEU A 57 3.98 -0.83 -8.45
C LEU A 57 4.37 -2.17 -9.11
N PRO A 58 5.65 -2.31 -9.51
CA PRO A 58 6.14 -3.54 -10.13
C PRO A 58 6.15 -4.71 -9.13
N ASP A 59 6.35 -5.92 -9.65
CA ASP A 59 6.26 -7.17 -8.88
C ASP A 59 7.11 -7.20 -7.61
N ASP A 60 8.28 -6.55 -7.65
CA ASP A 60 9.24 -6.39 -6.53
C ASP A 60 8.65 -5.68 -5.29
N TRP A 61 7.48 -5.07 -5.43
CA TRP A 61 6.76 -4.38 -4.35
C TRP A 61 5.53 -5.14 -3.86
N ARG A 62 5.28 -6.35 -4.38
CA ARG A 62 4.19 -7.18 -3.88
C ARG A 62 4.44 -7.53 -2.42
N VAL A 63 3.39 -7.47 -1.62
CA VAL A 63 3.50 -7.72 -0.18
C VAL A 63 2.53 -8.78 0.31
N ARG A 64 2.86 -9.39 1.44
CA ARG A 64 1.92 -10.23 2.17
C ARG A 64 0.99 -9.31 2.92
N LEU A 65 -0.31 -9.44 2.66
CA LEU A 65 -1.33 -8.67 3.36
C LEU A 65 -1.45 -9.20 4.79
N ASP A 66 -0.83 -8.48 5.72
CA ASP A 66 -0.70 -8.85 7.13
C ASP A 66 -1.32 -7.74 7.99
N ASP A 67 -2.02 -8.10 9.08
CA ASP A 67 -2.67 -7.09 9.92
C ASP A 67 -1.64 -6.12 10.53
N ALA A 68 -0.41 -6.57 10.82
CA ALA A 68 0.67 -5.70 11.32
C ALA A 68 1.16 -4.69 10.25
N LEU A 69 1.16 -5.09 8.97
CA LEU A 69 1.48 -4.19 7.86
C LEU A 69 0.39 -3.13 7.72
N LEU A 70 -0.88 -3.54 7.78
CA LEU A 70 -2.00 -2.60 7.68
C LEU A 70 -1.97 -1.59 8.83
N ASP A 71 -1.70 -2.04 10.06
CA ASP A 71 -1.56 -1.18 11.23
C ASP A 71 -0.40 -0.17 11.08
N SER A 72 0.76 -0.63 10.61
CA SER A 72 1.91 0.25 10.35
C SER A 72 1.60 1.30 9.27
N LEU A 73 0.89 0.91 8.22
CA LEU A 73 0.51 1.81 7.13
C LEU A 73 -0.58 2.79 7.57
N THR A 74 -1.59 2.36 8.33
CA THR A 74 -2.65 3.24 8.82
C THR A 74 -2.12 4.21 9.88
N GLY A 75 -1.15 3.79 10.69
CA GLY A 75 -0.45 4.65 11.64
C GLY A 75 0.37 5.75 10.96
N TRP A 76 0.91 5.50 9.76
CA TRP A 76 1.68 6.49 9.01
C TRP A 76 0.81 7.35 8.06
N LEU A 77 -0.03 6.72 7.24
CA LEU A 77 -0.80 7.39 6.17
C LEU A 77 -2.22 7.76 6.60
N SER A 78 -2.71 7.36 7.77
CA SER A 78 -4.13 7.37 8.16
C SER A 78 -4.95 6.27 7.49
N ALA A 79 -6.00 5.80 8.17
CA ALA A 79 -6.80 4.67 7.73
C ALA A 79 -7.55 4.89 6.39
N ASP A 80 -8.00 6.11 6.09
CA ASP A 80 -8.69 6.40 4.81
C ASP A 80 -7.76 6.23 3.60
N ASN A 81 -6.46 6.42 3.82
CA ASN A 81 -5.43 6.32 2.79
C ASN A 81 -4.91 4.88 2.59
N VAL A 82 -5.42 3.90 3.34
CA VAL A 82 -5.01 2.49 3.23
C VAL A 82 -6.25 1.65 2.95
N ARG A 83 -6.40 1.20 1.71
CA ARG A 83 -7.56 0.39 1.29
C ARG A 83 -7.13 -0.95 0.71
N VAL A 84 -7.73 -2.01 1.23
CA VAL A 84 -7.59 -3.35 0.65
C VAL A 84 -8.73 -3.54 -0.35
N VAL A 85 -8.39 -3.79 -1.61
CA VAL A 85 -9.36 -4.08 -2.67
C VAL A 85 -9.59 -5.59 -2.69
N TYR A 86 -10.83 -6.00 -2.43
CA TYR A 86 -11.27 -7.40 -2.51
C TYR A 86 -11.95 -7.65 -3.86
N SER A 87 -11.94 -8.91 -4.32
CA SER A 87 -12.71 -9.35 -5.50
C SER A 87 -13.91 -10.19 -5.13
#